data_AF-A0A1I5X1X5-F1
#
_entry.id   AF-A0A1I5X1X5-F1
#
_cell.length_a   1.000
_cell.length_b   1.000
_cell.length_c   1.000
_cell.angle_alpha   90.00
_cell.angle_beta   90.00
_cell.angle_gamma   90.00
#
_symmetry.space_group_name_H-M   'P 1'
#
loop_
_entity.id
_entity.type
_entity.pdbx_description
1 polymer ?
#
loop_
_entity_poly.entity_id
_entity_poly.type
_entity_poly.pdbx_seq_one_letter_code
_entity_poly.pdbx_strand_id
1 'polypeptide(L)'
;MMKLKSILLASAMAIGLSGCVIPTDRTYYKPEDSFGEAVASQSCGYLRTNQDSLKQSFDGYSVQVNASQDGRNGVNVNVSALVDNALLDINDVSFDASKVHIVQPENRGEITTKNAFQQQSDGTIWLSRTFLLQDAPYEKVIELELSPGAISIKGSPSELMVFKFSLTTTFDVLYFSINC
;
A
#
# COMPACT_ATOMS: atom_id res chain seq x y z
N MET A 1 15.04 -49.34 -12.21
CA MET A 1 15.76 -48.16 -11.66
C MET A 1 15.15 -46.80 -12.03
N MET A 2 14.09 -46.69 -12.86
CA MET A 2 13.48 -45.40 -13.23
C MET A 2 12.53 -44.81 -12.17
N LYS A 3 11.81 -45.65 -11.40
CA LYS A 3 10.78 -45.21 -10.44
C LYS A 3 11.33 -44.41 -9.24
N LEU A 4 12.54 -44.71 -8.79
CA LEU A 4 13.13 -44.05 -7.60
C LEU A 4 13.51 -42.59 -7.89
N LYS A 5 14.02 -42.30 -9.11
CA LYS A 5 14.36 -40.94 -9.54
C LYS A 5 13.12 -40.06 -9.68
N SER A 6 12.03 -40.60 -10.23
CA SER A 6 10.76 -39.88 -10.35
C SER A 6 10.11 -39.57 -9.00
N ILE A 7 10.23 -40.47 -8.02
CA ILE A 7 9.71 -40.26 -6.65
C ILE A 7 10.54 -39.19 -5.92
N LEU A 8 11.87 -39.23 -6.01
CA LEU A 8 12.74 -38.22 -5.40
C LEU A 8 12.53 -36.82 -5.99
N LEU A 9 12.33 -36.71 -7.30
CA LEU A 9 12.05 -35.44 -7.97
C LEU A 9 10.68 -34.86 -7.56
N ALA A 10 9.65 -35.72 -7.47
CA ALA A 10 8.32 -35.32 -7.01
C ALA A 10 8.32 -34.91 -5.52
N SER A 11 9.14 -35.56 -4.69
CA SER A 11 9.29 -35.23 -3.26
C SER A 11 10.00 -33.89 -3.05
N ALA A 12 11.05 -33.61 -3.84
CA ALA A 12 11.76 -32.34 -3.80
C ALA A 12 10.88 -31.17 -4.32
N MET A 13 10.05 -31.41 -5.34
CA MET A 13 9.06 -30.43 -5.79
C MET A 13 7.95 -30.19 -4.75
N ALA A 14 7.49 -31.23 -4.05
CA ALA A 14 6.46 -31.08 -3.01
C ALA A 14 6.95 -30.23 -1.81
N ILE A 15 8.22 -30.37 -1.42
CA ILE A 15 8.84 -29.56 -0.35
C ILE A 15 9.14 -28.13 -0.83
N GLY A 16 9.47 -27.94 -2.11
CA GLY A 16 9.64 -26.61 -2.71
C GLY A 16 8.33 -25.84 -2.92
N LEU A 17 7.19 -26.54 -2.97
CA LEU A 17 5.85 -25.95 -3.12
C LEU A 17 5.14 -25.72 -1.78
N SER A 18 5.56 -26.39 -0.70
CA SER A 18 5.19 -26.00 0.66
C SER A 18 6.08 -24.83 1.08
N GLY A 19 5.66 -23.61 0.79
CA GLY A 19 6.44 -22.40 1.06
C GLY A 19 7.08 -22.43 2.45
N CYS A 20 8.36 -22.06 2.54
CA CYS A 20 9.06 -21.98 3.81
C CYS A 20 8.34 -20.95 4.70
N VAL A 21 7.73 -21.45 5.78
CA VAL A 21 7.12 -20.63 6.83
C VAL A 21 8.23 -20.22 7.78
N ILE A 22 8.55 -18.92 7.84
CA ILE A 22 9.59 -18.40 8.72
C ILE A 22 8.96 -17.53 9.80
N PRO A 23 9.01 -17.94 11.08
CA PRO A 23 8.68 -17.06 12.21
C PRO A 23 9.64 -15.87 12.20
N THR A 24 9.09 -14.65 12.23
CA THR A 24 9.90 -13.44 12.20
C THR A 24 9.19 -12.33 12.97
N ASP A 25 9.95 -11.39 13.50
CA ASP A 25 9.39 -10.09 13.86
C ASP A 25 9.29 -9.24 12.59
N ARG A 26 8.18 -8.50 12.45
CA ARG A 26 8.00 -7.51 11.40
C ARG A 26 7.85 -6.15 12.04
N THR A 27 8.73 -5.23 11.63
CA THR A 27 8.55 -3.80 11.87
C THR A 27 7.80 -3.20 10.69
N TYR A 28 6.66 -2.58 10.94
CA TYR A 28 5.79 -2.03 9.91
C TYR A 28 4.98 -0.84 10.43
N TYR A 29 4.44 -0.07 9.50
CA TYR A 29 3.52 1.02 9.81
C TYR A 29 2.11 0.46 9.95
N LYS A 30 1.67 0.25 11.19
CA LYS A 30 0.34 -0.26 11.50
C LYS A 30 -0.72 0.84 11.28
N PRO A 31 -1.77 0.58 10.51
CA PRO A 31 -2.97 1.42 10.41
C PRO A 31 -3.56 1.79 11.78
N GLU A 32 -4.01 3.04 11.92
CA GLU A 32 -4.92 3.44 13.01
C GLU A 32 -6.37 3.38 12.53
N ASP A 33 -7.11 2.36 12.97
CA ASP A 33 -8.46 2.01 12.48
C ASP A 33 -9.50 3.13 12.65
N SER A 34 -9.23 4.15 13.48
CA SER A 34 -10.09 5.34 13.58
C SER A 34 -10.03 6.25 12.35
N PHE A 35 -9.07 6.04 11.44
CA PHE A 35 -8.83 6.83 10.24
C PHE A 35 -9.17 6.08 8.94
N GLY A 36 -9.86 4.94 9.02
CA GLY A 36 -10.31 4.17 7.87
C GLY A 36 -10.34 2.67 8.14
N GLU A 37 -10.75 1.90 7.12
CA GLU A 37 -10.74 0.45 7.18
C GLU A 37 -9.31 -0.09 6.99
N ALA A 38 -8.82 -0.91 7.93
CA ALA A 38 -7.55 -1.61 7.75
C ALA A 38 -7.71 -2.72 6.70
N VAL A 39 -7.03 -2.59 5.57
CA VAL A 39 -7.09 -3.53 4.44
C VAL A 39 -5.71 -4.04 4.08
N ALA A 40 -5.68 -5.16 3.36
CA ALA A 40 -4.42 -5.73 2.90
C ALA A 40 -3.69 -4.77 1.96
N SER A 41 -2.41 -4.50 2.19
CA SER A 41 -1.58 -3.91 1.12
C SER A 41 -1.30 -4.95 0.04
N GLN A 42 -0.74 -4.50 -1.07
CA GLN A 42 -0.15 -5.39 -2.08
C GLN A 42 1.13 -6.08 -1.56
N SER A 43 1.52 -5.92 -0.30
CA SER A 43 2.69 -6.62 0.25
C SER A 43 2.38 -8.09 0.50
N CYS A 44 3.15 -8.91 -0.19
CA CYS A 44 3.00 -10.35 -0.23
C CYS A 44 3.69 -11.03 0.96
N GLY A 45 3.12 -12.15 1.42
CA GLY A 45 3.82 -13.12 2.25
C GLY A 45 3.71 -12.96 3.77
N TYR A 46 3.27 -11.83 4.32
CA TYR A 46 3.00 -11.72 5.76
C TYR A 46 1.58 -12.19 6.07
N LEU A 47 1.39 -12.99 7.12
CA LEU A 47 0.06 -13.56 7.43
C LEU A 47 -0.74 -12.71 8.43
N ARG A 48 -0.08 -12.20 9.48
CA ARG A 48 -0.76 -11.50 10.58
C ARG A 48 -0.80 -10.00 10.39
N THR A 49 0.17 -9.43 9.69
CA THR A 49 0.29 -7.99 9.46
C THR A 49 -0.01 -7.60 8.02
N ASN A 50 -0.69 -8.47 7.26
CA ASN A 50 -1.07 -8.18 5.87
C ASN A 50 -1.98 -6.96 5.74
N GLN A 51 -2.80 -6.67 6.75
CA GLN A 51 -3.67 -5.49 6.85
C GLN A 51 -2.89 -4.23 7.28
N ASP A 52 -1.96 -3.81 6.45
CA ASP A 52 -1.05 -2.67 6.69
C ASP A 52 -1.34 -1.46 5.77
N SER A 53 -2.56 -1.38 5.24
CA SER A 53 -3.09 -0.19 4.55
C SER A 53 -4.35 0.32 5.22
N LEU A 54 -4.65 1.61 5.06
CA LEU A 54 -5.95 2.20 5.36
C LEU A 54 -6.72 2.44 4.07
N LYS A 55 -8.01 2.12 4.06
CA LYS A 55 -8.94 2.41 2.97
C LYS A 55 -10.07 3.31 3.47
N GLN A 56 -10.38 4.35 2.70
CA GLN A 56 -11.60 5.12 2.83
C GLN A 56 -12.43 4.96 1.55
N SER A 57 -13.72 4.70 1.69
CA SER A 57 -14.63 4.47 0.57
C SER A 57 -15.66 5.60 0.49
N PHE A 58 -15.92 6.04 -0.73
CA PHE A 58 -16.84 7.11 -1.07
C PHE A 58 -17.81 6.63 -2.16
N ASP A 59 -18.78 7.46 -2.53
CA ASP A 59 -19.66 7.12 -3.65
C ASP A 59 -18.86 7.07 -4.96
N GLY A 60 -18.78 5.88 -5.56
CA GLY A 60 -18.12 5.65 -6.85
C GLY A 60 -16.58 5.56 -6.83
N TYR A 61 -15.91 5.70 -5.67
CA TYR A 61 -14.46 5.51 -5.59
C TYR A 61 -13.98 5.13 -4.18
N SER A 62 -12.74 4.65 -4.09
CA SER A 62 -12.05 4.44 -2.82
C SER A 62 -10.60 4.89 -2.89
N VAL A 63 -10.06 5.26 -1.73
CA VAL A 63 -8.66 5.67 -1.57
C VAL A 63 -8.02 4.75 -0.56
N GLN A 64 -6.94 4.09 -0.97
CA GLN A 64 -6.10 3.24 -0.14
C GLN A 64 -4.74 3.89 0.05
N VAL A 65 -4.28 3.97 1.29
CA VAL A 65 -2.95 4.48 1.64
C VAL A 65 -2.18 3.43 2.40
N ASN A 66 -0.91 3.26 2.06
CA ASN A 66 0.01 2.45 2.84
C ASN A 66 1.35 3.16 3.03
N ALA A 67 1.92 3.02 4.22
CA ALA A 67 3.26 3.50 4.55
C ALA A 67 4.21 2.30 4.69
N SER A 68 5.41 2.43 4.14
CA SER A 68 6.42 1.35 4.18
C SER A 68 7.82 1.94 4.31
N GLN A 69 8.69 1.26 5.05
CA GLN A 69 10.09 1.68 5.17
C GLN A 69 10.82 1.48 3.83
N ASP A 70 11.54 2.50 3.36
CA ASP A 70 12.43 2.44 2.19
C ASP A 70 13.86 2.10 2.63
N GLY A 71 14.00 0.99 3.37
CA GLY A 71 15.26 0.63 4.01
C GLY A 71 15.76 1.73 4.95
N ARG A 72 16.98 2.26 4.69
CA ARG A 72 17.55 3.37 5.47
C ARG A 72 17.23 4.76 4.89
N ASN A 73 16.56 4.82 3.74
CA ASN A 73 16.38 6.07 3.00
C ASN A 73 15.22 6.92 3.53
N GLY A 74 14.25 6.28 4.20
CA GLY A 74 13.06 6.97 4.67
C GLY A 74 11.82 6.11 4.64
N VAL A 75 10.68 6.74 4.37
CA VAL A 75 9.35 6.10 4.30
C VAL A 75 8.72 6.38 2.95
N ASN A 76 8.31 5.32 2.25
CA ASN A 76 7.43 5.43 1.09
C ASN A 76 5.98 5.49 1.58
N VAL A 77 5.24 6.52 1.18
CA VAL A 77 3.80 6.62 1.36
C VAL A 77 3.16 6.47 -0.01
N ASN A 78 2.42 5.39 -0.22
CA ASN A 78 1.71 5.16 -1.47
C ASN A 78 0.23 5.45 -1.28
N VAL A 79 -0.31 6.31 -2.14
CA VAL A 79 -1.72 6.70 -2.19
C VAL A 79 -2.29 6.16 -3.50
N SER A 80 -3.28 5.30 -3.40
CA SER A 80 -3.95 4.67 -4.53
C SER A 80 -5.43 5.02 -4.51
N ALA A 81 -5.94 5.57 -5.62
CA ALA A 81 -7.36 5.80 -5.84
C ALA A 81 -7.89 4.78 -6.85
N LEU A 82 -8.96 4.08 -6.49
CA LEU A 82 -9.67 3.15 -7.36
C LEU A 82 -11.07 3.73 -7.62
N VAL A 83 -11.37 4.02 -8.88
CA VAL A 83 -12.67 4.54 -9.32
C VAL A 83 -13.32 3.46 -10.18
N ASP A 84 -14.45 2.91 -9.73
CA ASP A 84 -15.15 1.83 -10.42
C ASP A 84 -16.38 2.39 -11.13
N ASN A 85 -16.17 2.89 -12.35
CA ASN A 85 -17.24 3.48 -13.14
C ASN A 85 -16.92 3.43 -14.63
N ALA A 86 -17.60 2.52 -15.34
CA ALA A 86 -17.42 2.30 -16.76
C ALA A 86 -17.81 3.50 -17.67
N LEU A 87 -18.48 4.52 -17.12
CA LEU A 87 -18.85 5.75 -17.85
C LEU A 87 -17.80 6.86 -17.73
N LEU A 88 -16.71 6.62 -16.99
CA LEU A 88 -15.60 7.54 -16.85
C LEU A 88 -14.46 7.14 -17.78
N ASP A 89 -13.83 8.16 -18.37
CA ASP A 89 -12.55 8.01 -19.03
C ASP A 89 -11.40 8.26 -18.04
N ILE A 90 -10.24 7.67 -18.28
CA ILE A 90 -9.03 7.89 -17.46
C ILE A 90 -8.71 9.38 -17.26
N ASN A 91 -9.02 10.23 -18.24
CA ASN A 91 -8.81 11.68 -18.19
C ASN A 91 -9.85 12.43 -17.34
N ASP A 92 -10.95 11.79 -16.97
CA ASP A 92 -11.94 12.34 -16.05
C ASP A 92 -11.45 12.31 -14.60
N VAL A 93 -10.38 11.58 -14.30
CA VAL A 93 -9.84 11.44 -12.95
C VAL A 93 -8.44 12.02 -12.87
N SER A 94 -8.24 12.93 -11.92
CA SER A 94 -6.94 13.58 -11.69
C SER A 94 -6.49 13.47 -10.22
N PHE A 95 -5.17 13.53 -10.04
CA PHE A 95 -4.53 13.55 -8.73
C PHE A 95 -3.64 14.79 -8.63
N ASP A 96 -3.90 15.64 -7.64
CA ASP A 96 -3.14 16.85 -7.35
C ASP A 96 -2.21 16.63 -6.15
N ALA A 97 -0.92 16.43 -6.43
CA ALA A 97 0.10 16.21 -5.42
C ALA A 97 0.35 17.42 -4.51
N SER A 98 -0.02 18.63 -4.91
CA SER A 98 0.15 19.84 -4.08
C SER A 98 -0.79 19.88 -2.88
N LYS A 99 -1.86 19.07 -2.92
CA LYS A 99 -2.86 18.93 -1.86
C LYS A 99 -2.60 17.75 -0.92
N VAL A 100 -1.40 17.21 -0.98
CA VAL A 100 -0.95 16.12 -0.14
C VAL A 100 -0.03 16.71 0.93
N HIS A 101 -0.41 16.56 2.18
CA HIS A 101 0.31 17.13 3.31
C HIS A 101 0.69 16.06 4.30
N ILE A 102 1.94 16.10 4.75
CA ILE A 102 2.43 15.23 5.81
C ILE A 102 2.31 16.03 7.10
N VAL A 103 1.33 15.67 7.92
CA VAL A 103 1.09 16.28 9.23
C VAL A 103 2.15 15.78 10.21
N GLN A 104 2.48 14.48 10.14
CA GLN A 104 3.56 13.88 10.93
C GLN A 104 4.47 13.01 10.06
N PRO A 105 5.79 13.13 10.22
CA PRO A 105 6.50 14.02 11.15
C PRO A 105 6.42 15.51 10.76
N GLU A 106 6.41 16.38 11.77
CA GLU A 106 6.38 17.84 11.59
C GLU A 106 7.66 18.37 10.92
N ASN A 107 7.58 19.60 10.38
CA ASN A 107 8.72 20.36 9.83
C ASN A 107 9.50 19.65 8.71
N ARG A 108 8.84 18.80 7.92
CA ARG A 108 9.42 18.20 6.72
C ARG A 108 9.37 19.18 5.56
N GLY A 109 10.39 19.10 4.69
CA GLY A 109 10.39 19.77 3.39
C GLY A 109 9.32 19.19 2.46
N GLU A 110 9.23 19.75 1.25
CA GLU A 110 8.27 19.29 0.24
C GLU A 110 8.40 17.79 -0.03
N ILE A 111 7.27 17.09 -0.02
CA ILE A 111 7.19 15.68 -0.38
C ILE A 111 7.62 15.50 -1.83
N THR A 112 8.54 14.57 -2.07
CA THR A 112 8.96 14.25 -3.43
C THR A 112 8.13 13.10 -3.97
N THR A 113 7.51 13.30 -5.12
CA THR A 113 6.85 12.20 -5.86
C THR A 113 7.95 11.28 -6.42
N LYS A 114 7.99 10.04 -5.95
CA LYS A 114 8.92 9.00 -6.42
C LYS A 114 8.39 8.33 -7.67
N ASN A 115 7.12 7.94 -7.65
CA ASN A 115 6.46 7.24 -8.75
C ASN A 115 5.04 7.74 -8.94
N ALA A 116 4.57 7.71 -10.19
CA ALA A 116 3.20 7.98 -10.57
C ALA A 116 2.72 6.91 -11.54
N PHE A 117 1.52 6.39 -11.29
CA PHE A 117 0.87 5.39 -12.10
C PHE A 117 -0.58 5.78 -12.34
N GLN A 118 -1.08 5.49 -13.53
CA GLN A 118 -2.48 5.68 -13.89
C GLN A 118 -2.83 4.67 -14.98
N GLN A 119 -3.85 3.87 -14.73
CA GLN A 119 -4.32 2.82 -15.65
C GLN A 119 -5.84 2.77 -15.62
N GLN A 120 -6.43 2.39 -16.74
CA GLN A 120 -7.83 2.01 -16.84
C GLN A 120 -7.92 0.58 -17.39
N SER A 121 -8.68 -0.27 -16.72
CA SER A 121 -8.98 -1.65 -17.15
C SER A 121 -10.40 -2.00 -16.76
N ASP A 122 -11.16 -2.58 -17.69
CA ASP A 122 -12.50 -3.14 -17.44
C ASP A 122 -13.48 -2.20 -16.73
N GLY A 123 -13.42 -0.90 -17.04
CA GLY A 123 -14.28 0.12 -16.42
C GLY A 123 -13.83 0.61 -15.05
N THR A 124 -12.71 0.09 -14.54
CA THR A 124 -12.04 0.57 -13.33
C THR A 124 -10.84 1.43 -13.70
N ILE A 125 -10.71 2.59 -13.04
CA ILE A 125 -9.56 3.49 -13.15
C ILE A 125 -8.76 3.39 -11.86
N TRP A 126 -7.47 3.08 -11.98
CA TRP A 126 -6.53 3.04 -10.87
C TRP A 126 -5.49 4.14 -11.04
N LEU A 127 -5.42 5.04 -10.07
CA LEU A 127 -4.36 6.04 -9.96
C LEU A 127 -3.52 5.70 -8.73
N SER A 128 -2.20 5.77 -8.86
CA SER A 128 -1.30 5.63 -7.72
C SER A 128 -0.24 6.72 -7.74
N ARG A 129 0.09 7.26 -6.56
CA ARG A 129 1.22 8.14 -6.33
C ARG A 129 2.00 7.64 -5.14
N THR A 130 3.31 7.51 -5.30
CA THR A 130 4.21 7.17 -4.21
C THR A 130 5.05 8.38 -3.86
N PHE A 131 4.99 8.79 -2.61
CA PHE A 131 5.78 9.86 -2.03
C PHE A 131 6.91 9.28 -1.19
N LEU A 132 8.08 9.90 -1.23
CA LEU A 132 9.20 9.54 -0.37
C LEU A 132 9.41 10.62 0.69
N LEU A 133 9.28 10.22 1.95
CA LEU A 133 9.73 11.00 3.11
C LEU A 133 11.19 10.69 3.35
N GLN A 134 12.07 11.51 2.75
CA GLN A 134 13.52 11.35 2.91
C GLN A 134 13.94 11.61 4.36
N ASP A 135 15.01 10.94 4.79
CA ASP A 135 15.63 11.12 6.11
C ASP A 135 14.67 10.88 7.29
N ALA A 136 13.72 9.98 7.09
CA ALA A 136 12.66 9.64 8.04
C ALA A 136 12.55 8.13 8.36
N PRO A 137 13.63 7.31 8.36
CA PRO A 137 13.50 5.84 8.31
C PRO A 137 12.87 5.20 9.56
N TYR A 138 12.76 5.94 10.66
CA TYR A 138 12.27 5.46 11.96
C TYR A 138 11.17 6.33 12.55
N GLU A 139 10.46 7.07 11.71
CA GLU A 139 9.33 7.87 12.19
C GLU A 139 8.33 6.99 12.90
N LYS A 140 7.97 7.39 14.11
CA LYS A 140 7.06 6.62 14.96
C LYS A 140 5.62 6.74 14.49
N VAL A 141 5.27 7.87 13.90
CA VAL A 141 3.95 8.17 13.39
C VAL A 141 4.10 8.77 12.00
N ILE A 142 3.26 8.28 11.08
CA ILE A 142 3.05 8.90 9.79
C ILE A 142 1.59 9.33 9.75
N GLU A 143 1.36 10.62 9.59
CA GLU A 143 0.03 11.19 9.41
C GLU A 143 0.01 11.97 8.11
N LEU A 144 -0.88 11.54 7.21
CA LEU A 144 -1.06 12.07 5.88
C LEU A 144 -2.45 12.68 5.78
N GLU A 145 -2.51 13.92 5.29
CA GLU A 145 -3.73 14.59 4.90
C GLU A 145 -3.78 14.72 3.38
N LEU A 146 -4.92 14.37 2.79
CA LEU A 146 -5.30 14.72 1.43
C LEU A 146 -6.38 15.80 1.52
N SER A 147 -6.02 17.05 1.25
CA SER A 147 -6.97 18.15 1.29
C SER A 147 -8.01 18.05 0.17
N PRO A 148 -9.18 18.70 0.30
CA PRO A 148 -10.25 18.61 -0.68
C PRO A 148 -9.80 18.85 -2.13
N GLY A 149 -10.16 17.92 -3.01
CA GLY A 149 -9.76 17.92 -4.42
C GLY A 149 -8.35 17.42 -4.69
N ALA A 150 -7.68 16.77 -3.73
CA ALA A 150 -6.46 16.00 -3.98
C ALA A 150 -6.70 14.91 -5.04
N ILE A 151 -7.90 14.33 -5.04
CA ILE A 151 -8.45 13.56 -6.15
C ILE A 151 -9.65 14.32 -6.71
N SER A 152 -9.81 14.39 -8.02
CA SER A 152 -11.00 14.96 -8.65
C SER A 152 -11.56 14.01 -9.70
N ILE A 153 -12.87 13.85 -9.75
CA ILE A 153 -13.59 12.97 -10.68
C ILE A 153 -14.62 13.82 -11.44
N LYS A 154 -14.47 13.94 -12.77
CA LYS A 154 -15.26 14.87 -13.63
C LYS A 154 -15.34 16.30 -13.07
N GLY A 155 -14.25 16.75 -12.45
CA GLY A 155 -14.17 18.08 -11.83
C GLY A 155 -14.83 18.18 -10.44
N SER A 156 -15.51 17.14 -9.95
CA SER A 156 -15.96 17.07 -8.56
C SER A 156 -14.77 16.80 -7.65
N PRO A 157 -14.45 17.69 -6.69
CA PRO A 157 -13.34 17.49 -5.77
C PRO A 157 -13.70 16.43 -4.73
N SER A 158 -12.74 15.58 -4.39
CA SER A 158 -12.81 14.72 -3.20
C SER A 158 -12.91 15.54 -1.92
N GLU A 159 -13.46 14.92 -0.89
CA GLU A 159 -13.48 15.45 0.48
C GLU A 159 -12.10 15.39 1.14
N LEU A 160 -11.97 16.01 2.31
CA LEU A 160 -10.77 15.88 3.15
C LEU A 160 -10.61 14.43 3.62
N MET A 161 -9.41 13.88 3.48
CA MET A 161 -9.09 12.53 3.98
C MET A 161 -7.84 12.59 4.86
N VAL A 162 -7.88 11.90 6.00
CA VAL A 162 -6.74 11.78 6.92
C VAL A 162 -6.42 10.31 7.12
N PHE A 163 -5.15 9.95 6.99
CA PHE A 163 -4.64 8.60 7.18
C PHE A 163 -3.51 8.61 8.20
N LYS A 164 -3.55 7.71 9.17
CA LYS A 164 -2.55 7.66 10.23
C LYS A 164 -2.04 6.25 10.47
N PHE A 165 -0.72 6.18 10.65
CA PHE A 165 -0.01 4.93 10.87
C PHE A 165 0.98 5.09 12.02
N SER A 166 1.12 4.03 12.82
CA SER A 166 2.09 3.95 13.91
C SER A 166 3.11 2.85 13.64
N LEU A 167 4.40 3.18 13.74
CA LEU A 167 5.48 2.21 13.60
C LEU A 167 5.44 1.24 14.79
N THR A 168 5.29 -0.04 14.50
CA THR A 168 5.26 -1.09 15.51
C THR A 168 6.09 -2.28 15.07
N THR A 169 6.50 -3.09 16.05
CA THR A 169 7.15 -4.37 15.81
C THR A 169 6.28 -5.44 16.46
N THR A 170 5.86 -6.41 15.66
CA THR A 170 5.05 -7.53 16.14
C THR A 170 5.57 -8.83 15.54
N PHE A 171 5.33 -9.92 16.26
CA PHE A 171 5.60 -11.25 15.75
C PHE A 171 4.65 -11.58 14.59
N ASP A 172 5.23 -12.07 13.51
CA ASP A 172 4.54 -12.51 12.30
C ASP A 172 5.15 -13.80 11.74
N VAL A 173 4.59 -14.24 10.63
CA VAL A 173 4.96 -15.42 9.88
C VAL A 173 5.10 -15.00 8.43
N LEU A 174 6.31 -15.16 7.90
CA LEU A 174 6.61 -14.89 6.50
C LEU A 174 6.44 -16.17 5.67
N TYR A 175 5.62 -16.09 4.63
CA TYR A 175 5.35 -17.12 3.65
C TYR A 175 5.94 -16.70 2.30
N PHE A 176 7.03 -17.36 1.89
CA PHE A 176 7.61 -17.15 0.57
C PHE A 176 6.78 -17.90 -0.48
N SER A 177 5.73 -17.26 -1.00
CA SER A 177 4.98 -17.74 -2.17
C SER A 177 5.21 -16.81 -3.34
N ILE A 178 5.40 -17.40 -4.52
CA ILE A 178 5.52 -16.70 -5.81
C ILE A 178 4.15 -16.21 -6.31
N ASN A 179 3.06 -16.76 -5.75
CA ASN A 179 1.68 -16.47 -6.13
C ASN A 179 0.98 -15.75 -4.97
N CYS A 180 1.29 -14.46 -4.80
CA CYS A 180 0.57 -13.60 -3.88
C CYS A 180 -0.22 -12.57 -4.70
#